data_AF-A0A945K1X5-F1
#
_entry.id   AF-A0A945K1X5-F1
#
_cell.length_a   1.000
_cell.length_b   1.000
_cell.length_c   1.000
_cell.angle_alpha   90.00
_cell.angle_beta   90.00
_cell.angle_gamma   90.00
#
_symmetry.space_group_name_H-M   'P 1'
#
loop_
_entity.id
_entity.type
_entity.pdbx_description
1 polymer ?
#
loop_
_entity_poly.entity_id
_entity_poly.type
_entity_poly.pdbx_seq_one_letter_code
_entity_poly.pdbx_strand_id
1 'polypeptide(L)' 'MKKSGRPSKTPKRLKDGYYMSITLNNRSKSIRLMRETYEQMKDAEKQYKDRNFKYLGQVKDHYWIDGDNKGSKTN' A
#
# COMPACT_ATOMS: atom_id res chain seq x y z
N MET A 1 23.54 6.35 24.22
CA MET A 1 24.01 5.01 23.82
C MET A 1 22.97 4.40 22.88
N LYS A 2 23.29 4.14 21.60
CA LYS A 2 22.40 3.36 20.72
C LYS A 2 22.43 1.91 21.19
N LYS A 3 21.30 1.35 21.64
CA LYS A 3 21.20 -0.07 22.00
C LYS A 3 21.33 -0.91 20.73
N SER A 4 22.51 -1.48 20.47
CA SER A 4 22.79 -2.37 19.33
C SER A 4 22.38 -3.81 19.67
N GLY A 5 21.07 -4.07 19.70
CA GLY A 5 20.53 -5.43 19.73
C GLY A 5 20.50 -6.05 18.32
N ARG A 6 20.36 -7.38 18.23
CA ARG A 6 20.14 -8.07 16.94
C ARG A 6 18.86 -7.52 16.29
N PRO A 7 18.89 -7.11 15.01
CA PRO A 7 17.68 -6.63 14.34
C PRO A 7 16.63 -7.75 14.28
N SER A 8 15.35 -7.37 14.40
CA SER A 8 14.24 -8.31 14.25
C SER A 8 14.24 -8.94 12.85
N LYS A 9 13.98 -10.24 12.77
CA LYS A 9 13.77 -10.97 11.52
C LYS A 9 12.32 -10.95 11.04
N THR A 10 11.40 -10.47 11.87
CA THR A 10 9.98 -10.45 11.52
C THR A 10 9.75 -9.51 10.34
N PRO A 11 9.14 -9.98 9.24
CA PRO A 11 8.91 -9.13 8.09
C PRO A 11 7.93 -8.01 8.44
N LYS A 12 8.21 -6.80 7.92
CA LYS A 12 7.43 -5.61 8.21
C LYS A 12 6.05 -5.73 7.59
N ARG A 13 5.03 -5.52 8.41
CA ARG A 13 3.62 -5.53 7.95
C ARG A 13 3.24 -4.18 7.36
N LEU A 14 2.17 -4.17 6.56
CA LEU A 14 1.58 -2.93 6.07
C LEU A 14 0.87 -2.20 7.21
N LYS A 15 0.81 -0.88 7.09
CA LYS A 15 0.04 -0.03 8.00
C LYS A 15 -1.42 -0.05 7.61
N ASP A 16 -2.29 0.39 8.52
CA ASP A 16 -3.70 0.54 8.22
C ASP A 16 -3.91 1.72 7.26
N GLY A 17 -4.76 1.51 6.25
CA GLY A 17 -5.07 2.52 5.24
C GLY A 17 -5.33 1.93 3.85
N TYR A 18 -5.45 2.80 2.87
CA TYR A 18 -5.83 2.49 1.50
C TYR A 18 -4.58 2.37 0.62
N TYR A 19 -4.45 1.26 -0.09
CA TYR A 19 -3.30 0.99 -0.94
C TYR A 19 -3.68 0.98 -2.41
N MET A 20 -2.81 1.56 -3.22
CA MET A 20 -2.97 1.62 -4.67
C MET A 20 -1.64 1.32 -5.35
N SER A 21 -1.67 0.83 -6.59
CA SER A 21 -0.49 0.73 -7.44
C SER A 21 -0.64 1.63 -8.65
N ILE A 22 0.46 2.28 -9.02
CA ILE A 22 0.58 3.06 -10.25
C ILE A 22 1.80 2.60 -11.04
N THR A 23 1.77 2.72 -12.36
CA THR A 23 2.96 2.54 -13.20
C THR A 23 3.45 3.89 -13.71
N LEU A 24 4.76 4.11 -13.66
CA LEU A 24 5.36 5.26 -14.31
C LEU A 24 5.69 4.89 -15.76
N ASN A 25 5.50 5.82 -16.70
CA ASN A 25 5.70 5.58 -18.13
C ASN A 25 7.07 4.98 -18.49
N ASN A 26 8.09 5.24 -17.68
CA ASN A 26 9.47 4.80 -17.91
C ASN A 26 9.92 3.65 -16.98
N ARG A 27 9.00 2.99 -16.27
CA ARG A 27 9.33 1.86 -15.39
C ARG A 27 8.42 0.67 -15.64
N SER A 28 9.03 -0.50 -15.80
CA SER A 28 8.31 -1.78 -15.90
C SER A 28 7.64 -2.21 -14.58
N LYS A 29 8.14 -1.72 -13.43
CA LYS A 29 7.60 -2.07 -12.10
C LYS A 29 6.62 -1.01 -11.61
N SER A 30 5.48 -1.46 -11.10
CA SER A 30 4.51 -0.60 -10.42
C SER A 30 5.03 -0.16 -9.04
N ILE A 31 4.59 1.04 -8.62
CA ILE A 31 4.88 1.62 -7.31
C ILE A 31 3.62 1.53 -6.47
N ARG A 32 3.76 1.13 -5.22
CA ARG A 32 2.67 1.09 -4.25
C ARG A 32 2.58 2.40 -3.48
N LEU A 33 1.40 3.00 -3.47
CA LEU A 33 1.06 4.18 -2.69
C LEU A 33 0.14 3.76 -1.53
N MET A 34 0.24 4.50 -0.42
CA MET A 34 -0.61 4.33 0.76
C MET A 34 -1.20 5.68 1.15
N ARG A 35 -2.50 5.69 1.46
CA ARG A 35 -3.25 6.85 1.96
C ARG A 35 -4.00 6.46 3.23
N GLU A 36 -4.10 7.40 4.16
CA GLU A 36 -4.74 7.14 5.45
C GLU A 36 -6.27 7.19 5.32
N THR A 37 -6.78 8.12 4.53
CA THR A 37 -8.22 8.33 4.35
C THR A 37 -8.70 7.95 2.95
N TYR A 38 -10.00 7.64 2.86
CA TYR A 38 -10.67 7.34 1.60
C TYR A 38 -10.64 8.54 0.63
N GLU A 39 -10.83 9.75 1.15
CA GLU A 39 -10.80 10.98 0.35
C GLU A 39 -9.43 11.18 -0.32
N GLN A 40 -8.35 11.00 0.43
CA GLN A 40 -6.99 11.08 -0.12
C GLN A 40 -6.73 9.99 -1.19
N MET A 41 -7.31 8.80 -1.02
CA MET A 41 -7.25 7.76 -2.04
C MET A 41 -8.00 8.18 -3.30
N LYS A 42 -9.19 8.77 -3.17
CA LYS A 42 -9.97 9.30 -4.30
C LYS A 42 -9.29 10.46 -5.03
N ASP A 43 -8.62 11.34 -4.29
CA ASP A 43 -7.83 12.41 -4.90
C ASP A 43 -6.63 11.84 -5.66
N ALA A 44 -5.99 10.80 -5.13
CA ALA A 44 -4.91 10.12 -5.83
C ALA A 44 -5.39 9.34 -7.07
N GLU A 45 -6.59 8.75 -7.04
CA GLU A 45 -7.23 8.15 -8.20
C GLU A 45 -7.40 9.17 -9.33
N LYS A 46 -7.89 10.37 -9.00
CA LYS A 46 -8.00 11.47 -9.97
C LYS A 46 -6.64 11.95 -10.47
N GLN A 47 -5.68 12.13 -9.56
CA GLN A 47 -4.34 12.63 -9.87
C GLN A 47 -3.55 11.68 -10.79
N TYR A 48 -3.74 10.37 -10.63
CA TYR A 48 -2.96 9.35 -11.35
C TYR A 48 -3.77 8.55 -12.37
N LYS A 49 -4.92 9.07 -12.81
CA LYS A 49 -5.78 8.41 -13.82
C LYS A 49 -5.03 7.94 -15.06
N ASP A 50 -4.01 8.68 -15.50
CA ASP A 50 -3.23 8.38 -16.71
C ASP A 50 -2.09 7.37 -16.49
N ARG A 51 -1.91 6.87 -15.25
CA ARG A 51 -0.74 6.07 -14.83
C ARG A 51 -1.07 4.63 -14.47
N ASN A 52 -2.05 4.04 -15.17
CA ASN A 52 -2.58 2.69 -14.90
C ASN A 52 -2.83 2.49 -13.41
N PHE A 53 -3.64 3.39 -12.84
CA PHE A 53 -3.98 3.36 -11.44
C PHE A 53 -4.82 2.11 -11.13
N LYS A 54 -4.40 1.37 -10.11
CA LYS A 54 -5.10 0.19 -9.62
C LYS A 54 -5.25 0.25 -8.12
N TYR A 55 -6.48 0.19 -7.62
CA TYR A 55 -6.75 0.05 -6.19
C TYR A 55 -6.44 -1.39 -5.74
N LEU A 56 -5.66 -1.55 -4.68
CA LEU A 56 -5.28 -2.87 -4.15
C LEU A 56 -6.18 -3.32 -2.99
N GLY A 57 -6.75 -2.35 -2.27
CA GLY A 57 -7.55 -2.59 -1.08
C GLY A 57 -7.14 -1.72 0.11
N GLN A 58 -7.92 -1.83 1.16
CA GLN A 58 -7.77 -1.24 2.47
C GLN A 58 -7.20 -2.31 3.38
N VAL A 59 -6.16 -1.94 4.09
CA VAL A 59 -5.57 -2.72 5.15
C VAL A 59 -6.11 -2.23 6.48
N LYS A 60 -6.52 -3.16 7.33
CA LYS A 60 -6.84 -2.93 8.73
C LYS A 60 -6.36 -4.11 9.55
N ASP A 61 -5.69 -3.84 10.67
CA ASP A 61 -5.12 -4.86 11.56
C ASP A 61 -4.20 -5.85 10.83
N HIS A 62 -3.50 -5.37 9.78
CA HIS A 62 -2.62 -6.16 8.91
C HIS A 62 -3.31 -7.19 8.00
N TYR A 63 -4.62 -7.04 7.78
CA TYR A 63 -5.40 -7.81 6.81
C TYR A 63 -5.99 -6.90 5.76
N TRP A 64 -6.10 -7.42 4.54
CA TRP A 64 -6.85 -6.78 3.47
C TRP A 64 -8.34 -7.03 3.69
N ILE A 65 -9.11 -5.97 3.90
CA ILE A 65 -10.55 -6.07 4.19
C ILE A 65 -11.43 -5.89 2.95
N ASP A 66 -10.89 -5.27 1.91
CA ASP A 66 -11.53 -5.09 0.60
C ASP A 66 -10.49 -5.17 -0.55
N GLY A 67 -10.94 -4.89 -1.77
CA GLY A 67 -10.11 -4.88 -2.97
C GLY A 67 -9.69 -6.27 -3.43
N ASP A 68 -8.76 -6.30 -4.38
CA ASP A 68 -8.28 -7.53 -5.02
C ASP A 68 -7.62 -8.51 -4.05
N ASN A 69 -7.07 -8.00 -2.94
CA ASN A 69 -6.35 -8.80 -1.95
C ASN A 69 -7.22 -9.23 -0.77
N LYS A 70 -8.53 -8.95 -0.79
CA LYS A 70 -9.45 -9.19 0.33
C LYS A 70 -9.28 -10.59 0.95
N GLY A 71 -9.20 -10.63 2.29
CA GLY A 71 -9.06 -11.86 3.06
C GLY A 71 -7.62 -12.35 3.25
N SER A 72 -6.66 -11.75 2.55
CA SER A 72 -5.25 -12.12 2.68
C SER A 72 -4.57 -11.35 3.82
N LYS A 73 -3.51 -11.95 4.38
CA LYS A 73 -2.55 -11.24 5.24
C LYS A 73 -1.63 -10.38 4.38
N THR A 74 -1.11 -9.30 4.96
CA THR A 74 -0.22 -8.37 4.23
C THR A 74 1.23 -8.86 4.12
N ASN A 75 1.56 -10.04 4.63
CA ASN A 75 2.91 -10.56 4.83
C ASN A 75 3.06 -11.96 4.22
#